data_AF-A0AAT9IQD9-F1
#
_entry.id   AF-A0AAT9IQD9-F1
#
_cell.length_a   1.000
_cell.length_b   1.000
_cell.length_c   1.000
_cell.angle_alpha   90.00
_cell.angle_beta   90.00
_cell.angle_gamma   90.00
#
_symmetry.space_group_name_H-M   'P 1'
#
loop_
_entity.id
_entity.type
_entity.pdbx_description
1 polymer ?
#
loop_
_entity_poly.entity_id
_entity_poly.type
_entity_poly.pdbx_seq_one_letter_code
_entity_poly.pdbx_strand_id
1 'polypeptide(L)'
;MVVEATAWRFRTGAPWRDVPERFGNWNTIYKNFNGWAEQGVWASVLEKMQSLAQQAGDVDWVASIDSTIVRVHQHGATLPRTTGGSSELQEVRR
;
A
#
# COMPACT_ATOMS: atom_id res chain seq x y z
N MET A 1 9.75 19.59 -11.22
CA MET A 1 8.31 19.76 -10.93
C MET A 1 7.60 18.46 -10.57
N VAL A 2 7.72 17.37 -11.36
CA VAL A 2 7.02 16.10 -11.09
C VAL A 2 7.47 15.45 -9.77
N VAL A 3 8.78 15.42 -9.49
CA VAL A 3 9.33 14.84 -8.24
C VAL A 3 8.85 15.64 -7.03
N GLU A 4 8.90 16.97 -7.09
CA GLU A 4 8.48 17.86 -6.00
C GLU A 4 6.96 17.79 -5.78
N ALA A 5 6.18 17.70 -6.86
CA ALA A 5 4.73 17.50 -6.78
C ALA A 5 4.37 16.14 -6.18
N THR A 6 5.11 15.10 -6.55
CA THR A 6 4.98 13.75 -5.99
C THR A 6 5.29 13.78 -4.49
N ALA A 7 6.43 14.36 -4.09
CA ALA A 7 6.79 14.52 -2.68
C ALA A 7 5.74 15.33 -1.90
N TRP A 8 5.24 16.43 -2.47
CA TRP A 8 4.17 17.20 -1.86
C TRP A 8 2.89 16.38 -1.66
N ARG A 9 2.48 15.61 -2.68
CA ARG A 9 1.29 14.75 -2.62
C ARG A 9 1.41 13.70 -1.53
N PHE A 10 2.54 13.00 -1.45
CA PHE A 10 2.73 11.95 -0.43
C PHE A 10 2.91 12.52 0.98
N ARG A 11 3.50 13.72 1.11
CA ARG A 11 3.59 14.41 2.40
C ARG A 11 2.23 14.88 2.93
N THR A 12 1.33 15.29 2.04
CA THR A 12 0.02 15.86 2.42
C THR A 12 -1.12 14.85 2.41
N GLY A 13 -0.96 13.73 1.68
CA GLY A 13 -2.03 12.77 1.44
C GLY A 13 -3.13 13.28 0.50
N ALA A 14 -2.97 14.47 -0.08
CA ALA A 14 -3.99 15.07 -0.93
C ALA A 14 -4.23 14.24 -2.22
N PRO A 15 -5.45 14.26 -2.76
CA PRO A 15 -5.73 13.72 -4.08
C PRO A 15 -4.85 14.36 -5.16
N TRP A 16 -4.52 13.61 -6.21
CA TRP A 16 -3.73 14.15 -7.34
C TRP A 16 -4.35 15.40 -7.96
N ARG A 17 -5.68 15.47 -8.03
CA ARG A 17 -6.42 16.61 -8.61
C ARG A 17 -6.23 17.91 -7.82
N ASP A 18 -5.82 17.81 -6.56
CA ASP A 18 -5.64 18.95 -5.66
C ASP A 18 -4.17 19.39 -5.58
N VAL A 19 -3.31 18.82 -6.43
CA VAL A 19 -1.91 19.26 -6.55
C VAL A 19 -1.89 20.73 -6.97
N PRO A 20 -1.20 21.61 -6.22
CA PRO A 20 -1.16 23.04 -6.51
C PRO A 20 -0.67 23.33 -7.93
N GLU A 21 -1.35 24.25 -8.61
CA GLU A 21 -1.06 24.60 -10.02
C GLU A 21 0.38 25.07 -10.24
N ARG A 22 1.03 25.61 -9.19
CA ARG A 22 2.47 25.94 -9.21
C ARG A 22 3.38 24.75 -9.52
N PHE A 23 2.87 23.51 -9.45
CA PHE A 23 3.57 22.29 -9.84
C PHE A 23 3.31 21.86 -11.30
N GLY A 24 2.34 22.48 -11.96
CA GLY A 24 1.87 22.14 -13.29
C GLY A 24 0.59 21.30 -13.29
N ASN A 25 0.20 20.81 -14.47
CA ASN A 25 -1.02 20.04 -14.65
C ASN A 25 -0.94 18.69 -13.91
N TRP A 26 -1.90 18.45 -13.01
CA TRP A 26 -1.95 17.24 -12.19
C TRP A 26 -1.96 15.94 -13.00
N ASN A 27 -2.59 15.91 -14.17
CA ASN A 27 -2.71 14.71 -14.99
C ASN A 27 -1.35 14.35 -15.62
N THR A 28 -0.60 15.35 -16.07
CA THR A 28 0.77 15.16 -16.56
C THR A 28 1.67 14.63 -15.45
N ILE A 29 1.56 15.20 -14.24
CA ILE A 29 2.33 14.75 -13.08
C ILE A 29 2.00 13.29 -12.74
N TYR A 30 0.71 12.94 -12.66
CA TYR A 30 0.26 11.58 -12.39
C TYR A 30 0.76 10.58 -13.43
N LYS A 31 0.65 10.90 -14.73
CA LYS A 31 1.12 10.03 -15.81
C LYS A 31 2.63 9.78 -15.74
N ASN A 32 3.42 10.82 -15.47
CA ASN A 32 4.86 10.66 -15.29
C ASN A 32 5.17 9.84 -14.03
N PHE A 33 4.50 10.11 -12.91
CA PHE A 33 4.64 9.34 -11.68
C PHE A 33 4.38 7.84 -11.93
N ASN A 34 3.26 7.53 -12.58
CA ASN A 34 2.86 6.16 -12.87
C ASN A 34 3.81 5.47 -13.85
N GLY A 35 4.19 6.14 -14.94
CA GLY A 35 5.16 5.61 -15.89
C GLY A 35 6.53 5.33 -15.26
N TRP A 36 6.98 6.20 -14.36
CA TRP A 36 8.22 5.98 -13.60
C TRP A 36 8.12 4.88 -12.56
N ALA A 37 6.93 4.66 -11.98
CA ALA A 37 6.69 3.51 -11.11
C ALA A 37 6.79 2.20 -11.90
N GLU A 38 6.16 2.13 -13.07
CA GLU A 38 6.23 0.97 -13.97
C GLU A 38 7.66 0.70 -14.47
N GLN A 39 8.44 1.77 -14.72
CA GLN A 39 9.84 1.67 -15.11
C GLN A 39 10.81 1.39 -13.95
N GLY A 40 10.32 1.31 -12.70
CA GLY A 40 11.16 1.07 -11.52
C GLY A 40 12.01 2.25 -11.06
N VAL A 41 11.83 3.44 -11.63
CA VAL A 41 12.62 4.64 -11.30
C VAL A 41 12.51 4.98 -9.82
N TRP A 42 11.31 4.90 -9.23
CA TRP A 42 11.13 5.17 -7.81
C TRP A 42 11.85 4.17 -6.91
N ALA A 43 11.92 2.90 -7.31
CA ALA A 43 12.68 1.88 -6.59
C ALA A 43 14.18 2.18 -6.63
N SER A 44 14.71 2.53 -7.80
CA SER A 44 16.13 2.93 -7.94
C SER A 44 16.47 4.21 -7.17
N VAL A 45 15.56 5.18 -7.11
CA VAL A 45 15.74 6.39 -6.31
C VAL A 45 15.79 6.03 -4.81
N LEU A 46 14.86 5.21 -4.34
CA LEU A 46 14.81 4.76 -2.95
C LEU A 46 16.11 4.04 -2.55
N GLU A 47 16.56 3.09 -3.35
CA GLU A 47 17.79 2.33 -3.11
C GLU A 47 19.02 3.25 -3.01
N LYS A 48 19.14 4.22 -3.95
CA LYS A 48 20.23 5.20 -3.91
C LYS A 48 20.17 6.08 -2.66
N MET A 49 18.99 6.54 -2.26
CA MET A 49 18.82 7.37 -1.07
C MET A 49 19.16 6.58 0.20
N GLN A 50 18.73 5.32 0.30
CA GLN A 50 19.09 4.43 1.41
C GLN A 50 20.59 4.19 1.47
N SER A 51 21.25 3.93 0.33
CA SER A 51 22.70 3.75 0.27
C SER A 51 23.47 4.99 0.73
N LEU A 52 23.04 6.19 0.32
CA LEU A 52 23.64 7.44 0.77
C LEU A 52 23.44 7.67 2.27
N ALA A 53 22.23 7.45 2.77
CA ALA A 53 21.91 7.64 4.18
C ALA A 53 22.62 6.58 5.06
N GLN A 54 22.80 5.36 4.57
CA GLN A 54 23.64 4.34 5.21
C GLN A 54 25.10 4.79 5.34
N GLN A 55 25.67 5.37 4.28
CA GLN A 55 27.05 5.89 4.30
C GLN A 55 27.21 7.07 5.27
N ALA A 56 26.17 7.89 5.41
CA ALA A 56 26.13 9.00 6.36
C ALA A 56 25.89 8.55 7.82
N GLY A 57 25.46 7.30 8.04
CA GLY A 57 25.05 6.82 9.36
C GLY A 57 23.65 7.30 9.79
N ASP A 58 22.84 7.80 8.86
CA ASP A 58 21.51 8.36 9.11
C ASP A 58 20.39 7.30 9.08
N VAL A 59 20.72 6.04 8.79
CA VAL A 59 19.76 4.92 8.73
C VAL A 59 20.07 3.90 9.82
N ASP A 60 19.06 3.67 10.67
CA ASP A 60 18.98 2.47 11.49
C ASP A 60 17.97 1.52 10.82
N TRP A 61 18.34 0.25 10.64
CA TRP A 61 17.55 -0.75 9.89
C TRP A 61 16.39 -1.34 10.72
N VAL A 62 15.93 -0.62 11.75
CA VAL A 62 14.76 -0.98 12.52
C VAL A 62 13.51 -0.77 11.66
N ALA A 63 12.95 -1.86 11.15
CA ALA A 63 11.71 -1.83 10.39
C ALA A 63 10.49 -1.72 11.32
N SER A 64 9.64 -0.70 11.11
CA SER A 64 8.28 -0.71 11.67
C SER A 64 7.44 -1.71 10.89
N ILE A 65 6.90 -2.72 11.58
CA ILE A 65 5.91 -3.64 11.00
C ILE A 65 4.55 -3.26 11.57
N ASP A 66 3.68 -2.79 10.69
CA ASP A 66 2.29 -2.48 11.04
C ASP A 66 1.39 -3.62 10.57
N SER A 67 0.42 -4.03 11.39
CA SER A 67 -0.61 -4.99 10.98
C SER A 67 -2.00 -4.42 11.22
N THR A 68 -2.92 -4.65 10.29
CA THR A 68 -4.34 -4.29 10.43
C THR A 68 -5.19 -5.54 10.43
N ILE A 69 -5.98 -5.73 11.50
CA ILE A 69 -6.95 -6.81 11.63
C ILE A 69 -8.35 -6.21 11.50
N VAL A 70 -9.11 -6.66 10.51
CA VAL A 70 -10.53 -6.29 10.35
C VAL A 70 -11.39 -7.52 10.63
N ARG A 71 -12.34 -7.40 11.55
CA ARG A 71 -13.32 -8.47 11.82
C ARG A 71 -14.34 -8.52 10.69
N VAL A 72 -14.52 -9.69 10.09
CA VAL A 72 -15.58 -9.92 9.11
C VAL A 72 -16.91 -10.24 9.81
N HIS A 73 -18.02 -9.78 9.23
CA HIS A 73 -19.35 -10.18 9.69
C HIS A 73 -19.54 -11.70 9.51
N GLN A 74 -20.33 -12.34 10.36
CA GLN A 74 -20.50 -13.80 10.37
C GLN A 74 -21.01 -14.39 9.05
N HIS A 75 -21.75 -13.63 8.24
CA HIS A 75 -22.22 -14.04 6.91
C HIS A 75 -21.14 -13.91 5.81
N GLY A 76 -20.02 -13.23 6.09
CA GLY A 76 -18.85 -13.18 5.21
C GLY A 76 -17.75 -14.16 5.60
N ALA A 77 -17.91 -14.91 6.70
CA ALA A 77 -17.00 -15.96 7.09
C ALA A 77 -17.34 -17.24 6.31
N THR A 78 -16.54 -17.56 5.29
CA THR A 78 -16.68 -18.77 4.46
C THR A 78 -15.95 -20.00 5.01
N LEU A 79 -15.21 -19.85 6.11
CA LEU A 79 -14.56 -20.98 6.76
C LEU A 79 -15.62 -21.89 7.38
N PRO A 80 -15.55 -23.21 7.15
CA PRO A 80 -16.44 -24.17 7.79
C PRO A 80 -16.37 -24.01 9.30
N ARG A 81 -17.53 -23.76 9.94
CA ARG A 81 -17.61 -23.86 11.39
C ARG A 81 -17.65 -25.34 11.75
N THR A 82 -16.61 -25.83 12.41
CA THR A 82 -16.75 -27.00 13.28
C THR A 82 -17.60 -26.58 14.46
N THR A 83 -18.92 -26.62 14.28
CA THR A 83 -19.86 -26.64 15.39
C THR A 83 -19.70 -28.03 15.99
N GLY A 84 -19.18 -28.17 17.20
CA GLY A 84 -18.91 -29.46 17.84
C GLY A 84 -20.15 -30.31 18.17
N GLY A 85 -21.24 -30.18 17.40
CA GLY A 85 -22.42 -31.02 17.46
C GLY A 85 -22.19 -32.32 16.71
N SER A 86 -22.72 -33.43 17.24
CA SER A 86 -22.74 -34.73 16.58
C SER A 86 -23.55 -34.66 15.30
N SER A 87 -23.05 -35.28 14.22
CA SER A 87 -23.80 -35.50 12.99
C SER A 87 -24.90 -36.54 13.27
N GLU A 88 -26.17 -36.13 13.20
CA GLU A 88 -27.31 -37.03 13.36
C GLU A 88 -27.43 -37.93 12.12
N LEU A 89 -27.40 -39.25 12.35
CA LEU A 89 -27.31 -40.31 11.33
C LEU A 89 -28.56 -40.47 10.43
N GLN A 90 -29.52 -39.55 10.47
CA GLN A 90 -30.80 -39.69 9.74
C GLN A 90 -30.75 -39.23 8.28
N GLU A 91 -29.66 -38.62 7.79
CA GLU A 91 -29.56 -38.13 6.41
C GLU A 91 -29.06 -39.17 5.38
N VAL A 92 -28.78 -40.42 5.78
CA VAL A 92 -28.19 -41.46 4.92
C VAL A 92 -29.23 -42.34 4.20
N ARG A 93 -30.49 -41.89 4.05
CA ARG A 93 -31.50 -42.62 3.26
C ARG A 93 -32.23 -41.72 2.27
N ARG A 94 -31.63 -41.54 1.10
CA ARG A 94 -32.36 -41.54 -0.17
C ARG A 94 -31.48 -42.01 -1.32
#